data_AF-A0A7W2HKC1-F1
#
_entry.id   AF-A0A7W2HKC1-F1
#
_cell.length_a   1.000
_cell.length_b   1.000
_cell.length_c   1.000
_cell.angle_alpha   90.00
_cell.angle_beta   90.00
_cell.angle_gamma   90.00
#
_symmetry.space_group_name_H-M   'P 1'
#
loop_
_entity.id
_entity.type
_entity.pdbx_description
1 polymer ?
#
loop_
_entity_poly.entity_id
_entity_poly.type
_entity_poly.pdbx_seq_one_letter_code
_entity_poly.pdbx_strand_id
1 'polypeptide(L)' 'MGLPAGKPIMILVADKDGRVGYKVWRAVQDDRFDSYTGPTTYWHVEIRSKRHAQRVAAEEGFNLRSEGEIWDRLPEED' A
#
# COMPACT_ATOMS: atom_id res chain seq x y z
N MET A 1 3.48 -1.11 -27.25
CA MET A 1 2.57 -1.83 -26.33
C MET A 1 2.97 -1.40 -24.93
N GLY A 2 2.17 -0.53 -24.29
CA GLY A 2 2.39 -0.15 -22.90
C GLY A 2 2.16 -1.36 -21.99
N LEU A 3 3.00 -1.54 -20.97
CA LEU A 3 2.70 -2.52 -19.92
C LEU A 3 1.34 -2.12 -19.32
N PRO A 4 0.41 -3.07 -19.10
CA PRO A 4 -0.84 -2.73 -18.43
C PRO A 4 -0.51 -2.03 -17.12
N ALA A 5 -1.18 -0.91 -16.82
CA ALA A 5 -0.99 -0.17 -15.58
C ALA A 5 -0.96 -1.15 -14.41
N GLY A 6 0.21 -1.32 -13.80
CA GLY A 6 0.40 -2.27 -12.71
C GLY A 6 -0.56 -1.95 -11.58
N LYS A 7 -1.04 -2.98 -10.87
CA LYS A 7 -1.89 -2.75 -9.70
C LYS A 7 -1.20 -1.78 -8.73
N PRO A 8 -1.94 -0.84 -8.12
CA PRO A 8 -1.35 0.11 -7.18
C PRO A 8 -0.63 -0.61 -6.04
N ILE A 9 0.53 -0.11 -5.62
CA ILE A 9 1.31 -0.72 -4.53
C ILE A 9 0.90 -0.09 -3.21
N MET A 10 0.43 -0.90 -2.28
CA MET A 10 0.12 -0.52 -0.91
C MET A 10 1.34 -0.73 -0.01
N ILE A 11 1.78 0.32 0.68
CA ILE A 11 2.91 0.30 1.61
C ILE A 11 2.41 0.73 2.98
N LEU A 12 2.65 -0.08 4.01
CA LEU A 12 2.28 0.23 5.38
C LEU A 12 3.15 1.38 5.92
N VAL A 13 2.51 2.29 6.65
CA VAL A 13 3.18 3.43 7.30
C VAL A 13 2.62 3.64 8.69
N ALA A 14 3.47 4.08 9.62
CA ALA A 14 3.05 4.42 10.97
C ALA A 14 2.95 5.94 11.11
N ASP A 15 1.95 6.42 11.83
CA ASP A 15 1.89 7.81 12.29
C ASP A 15 2.74 7.99 13.56
N LYS A 16 2.98 9.24 13.96
CA LYS A 16 3.64 9.67 15.20
C LYS A 16 3.02 9.08 16.48
N ASP A 17 1.74 8.73 16.42
CA ASP A 17 0.99 8.10 17.52
C ASP A 17 1.09 6.55 17.50
N GLY A 18 1.88 5.96 16.59
CA GLY A 18 2.08 4.51 16.48
C GLY A 18 0.96 3.76 15.75
N ARG A 19 -0.06 4.46 15.25
CA ARG A 19 -1.13 3.87 14.43
C ARG A 19 -0.59 3.50 13.05
N VAL A 20 -0.93 2.31 12.57
CA VAL A 20 -0.51 1.84 11.25
C VAL A 20 -1.61 2.13 10.23
N GLY A 21 -1.28 2.91 9.20
CA GLY A 21 -2.09 3.13 8.00
C GLY A 21 -1.35 2.65 6.75
N TYR A 22 -1.73 3.14 5.56
CA TYR A 22 -1.05 2.78 4.33
C TYR A 22 -0.97 3.90 3.29
N LYS A 23 0.04 3.81 2.42
CA LYS A 23 0.22 4.67 1.24
C LYS A 23 0.03 3.83 -0.02
N VAL A 24 -0.64 4.39 -1.01
CA VAL A 24 -0.83 3.75 -2.31
C VAL A 24 -0.03 4.48 -3.37
N TRP A 25 0.85 3.75 -4.04
CA TRP A 25 1.63 4.23 -5.19
C TRP A 25 0.99 3.71 -6.47
N ARG A 26 0.57 4.61 -7.36
CA ARG A 26 0.09 4.25 -8.69
C ARG A 26 1.20 4.51 -9.70
N ALA A 27 1.62 3.47 -10.42
CA ALA A 27 2.42 3.65 -11.62
C ALA A 27 1.49 4.20 -12.70
N VAL A 28 1.62 5.49 -13.02
CA VAL A 28 0.95 6.08 -14.17
C VAL A 28 1.95 6.01 -15.31
N GLN A 29 1.59 5.30 -16.37
CA GLN A 29 2.38 5.31 -17.59
C GLN A 29 1.94 6.56 -18.37
N ASP A 30 2.80 7.57 -18.45
CA ASP A 30 2.62 8.69 -19.38
C ASP A 30 3.41 8.36 -20.65
N ASP A 31 2.78 8.46 -21.82
CA ASP A 31 3.36 8.06 -23.11
C ASP A 31 4.62 8.85 -23.50
N ARG A 32 5.02 9.89 -22.75
CA ARG A 32 6.25 10.67 -22.99
C ARG A 32 7.32 10.50 -21.91
N PHE A 33 6.95 10.05 -20.71
CA PHE A 33 7.85 9.82 -19.58
C PHE A 33 7.22 8.76 -18.66
N ASP A 34 7.99 7.83 -18.10
CA ASP A 34 7.54 6.99 -16.96
C ASP A 34 7.26 7.88 -15.73
N SER A 35 6.13 8.58 -15.72
CA SER A 35 5.75 9.55 -14.71
C SER A 35 4.90 8.86 -13.65
N TYR A 36 5.56 8.33 -12.62
CA TYR A 36 4.91 7.90 -11.39
C TYR A 36 4.16 9.10 -10.77
N THR A 37 2.83 9.12 -10.81
CA THR A 37 2.08 10.08 -9.98
C THR A 37 2.38 9.75 -8.52
N GLY A 38 2.81 10.77 -7.77
CA GLY A 38 3.25 10.62 -6.38
C GLY A 38 2.23 9.90 -5.49
N PRO A 39 2.70 9.33 -4.36
CA PRO A 39 1.88 8.48 -3.52
C PRO A 39 0.67 9.21 -2.93
N THR A 40 -0.53 8.64 -3.07
CA THR A 40 -1.68 9.04 -2.28
C THR A 40 -1.64 8.28 -0.96
N THR A 41 -1.53 9.01 0.15
CA THR A 41 -1.54 8.43 1.49
C THR A 41 -2.96 8.30 1.99
N TYR A 42 -3.36 7.10 2.44
CA TYR A 42 -4.68 6.83 2.99
C TYR A 42 -4.55 6.48 4.47
N TRP A 43 -4.99 7.41 5.32
CA TRP A 43 -5.01 7.21 6.78
C TRP A 43 -6.36 6.71 7.31
N HIS A 44 -7.35 6.52 6.43
CA HIS A 44 -8.72 6.21 6.85
C HIS A 44 -8.91 4.78 7.39
N VAL A 45 -7.97 3.88 7.13
CA VAL A 45 -8.03 2.49 7.59
C VAL A 45 -6.84 2.22 8.50
N GLU A 46 -7.14 1.97 9.77
CA GLU A 46 -6.15 1.53 10.75
C GLU A 46 -5.89 0.04 10.55
N ILE A 47 -4.69 -0.30 10.07
CA ILE A 47 -4.23 -1.67 9.90
C ILE A 47 -3.81 -2.21 11.27
N ARG A 48 -4.42 -3.33 11.67
CA ARG A 48 -4.22 -3.93 12.99
C ARG A 48 -3.40 -5.21 12.97
N SER A 49 -3.42 -5.92 11.84
CA SER A 49 -2.71 -7.19 11.66
C SER A 49 -2.31 -7.39 10.19
N LYS A 50 -1.40 -8.33 9.95
CA LYS A 50 -1.00 -8.74 8.59
C LYS A 50 -2.18 -9.25 7.79
N ARG A 51 -3.05 -10.07 8.41
CA ARG A 51 -4.28 -10.57 7.79
C ARG A 51 -5.27 -9.44 7.45
N HIS A 52 -5.39 -8.42 8.31
CA HIS A 52 -6.20 -7.25 8.01
C HIS A 52 -5.62 -6.46 6.82
N ALA A 53 -4.31 -6.23 6.77
CA ALA A 53 -3.65 -5.58 5.63
C ALA A 53 -3.87 -6.32 4.31
N GLN A 54 -3.74 -7.65 4.31
CA GLN A 54 -3.98 -8.49 3.14
C GLN A 54 -5.43 -8.43 2.66
N ARG A 55 -6.39 -8.42 3.60
CA ARG A 55 -7.81 -8.28 3.28
C ARG A 55 -8.10 -6.94 2.60
N VAL A 56 -7.64 -5.84 3.21
CA VAL A 56 -7.79 -4.48 2.65
C VAL A 56 -7.16 -4.40 1.27
N ALA A 57 -5.95 -4.93 1.09
CA ALA A 57 -5.29 -4.94 -0.21
C ALA A 57 -6.07 -5.74 -1.27
N ALA A 58 -6.64 -6.89 -0.89
CA ALA A 58 -7.44 -7.72 -1.80
C ALA A 58 -8.78 -7.07 -2.17
N GLU A 59 -9.48 -6.47 -1.20
CA GLU A 59 -10.75 -5.78 -1.40
C GLU A 59 -10.58 -4.56 -2.32
N GLU A 60 -9.51 -3.79 -2.13
CA GLU A 60 -9.23 -2.59 -2.90
C GLU A 60 -8.46 -2.86 -4.21
N GLY A 61 -8.01 -4.09 -4.44
CA GLY A 61 -7.25 -4.49 -5.63
C GLY A 61 -5.80 -3.99 -5.66
N PHE A 62 -5.20 -3.74 -4.50
CA PHE A 62 -3.81 -3.30 -4.34
C PHE A 62 -2.82 -4.47 -4.25
N ASN A 63 -1.57 -4.22 -4.62
CA ASN A 63 -0.44 -5.07 -4.31
C ASN A 63 0.16 -4.64 -2.96
N LEU A 64 -0.08 -5.43 -1.92
CA LEU A 64 0.52 -5.18 -0.61
C LEU A 64 2.02 -5.47 -0.64
N ARG A 65 2.80 -4.51 -0.13
CA ARG A 65 4.20 -4.73 0.19
C ARG A 65 4.33 -5.41 1.56
N SER A 66 4.50 -6.72 1.54
CA SER A 66 4.65 -7.57 2.73
C SER A 66 6.09 -7.63 3.25
N GLU A 67 6.76 -6.47 3.30
CA GLU A 67 8.18 -6.35 3.68
C GLU A 67 8.43 -5.06 4.47
N GLY A 68 9.36 -5.11 5.43
CA GLY A 68 9.85 -3.94 6.17
C GLY A 68 9.36 -3.88 7.63
N GLU A 69 10.00 -3.02 8.42
CA GLU A 69 9.87 -3.00 9.89
C GLU A 69 8.42 -2.95 10.41
N ILE A 70 7.53 -2.21 9.74
CA ILE A 70 6.12 -2.12 10.13
C ILE A 70 5.39 -3.43 9.89
N TRP A 71 5.62 -4.06 8.72
CA TRP A 71 5.07 -5.38 8.43
C TRP A 71 5.56 -6.41 9.44
N ASP A 72 6.86 -6.42 9.74
CA ASP A 72 7.46 -7.37 10.67
C ASP A 72 6.94 -7.22 12.11
N ARG A 73 6.52 -6.02 12.51
CA ARG A 73 5.95 -5.74 13.85
C ARG A 73 4.45 -6.00 13.96
N LEU A 74 3.72 -6.10 12.85
CA LEU A 74 2.29 -6.39 12.90
C LEU A 74 2.04 -7.83 13.36
N PRO A 75 1.03 -8.06 14.21
CA PRO A 75 0.60 -9.42 14.53
C PRO A 75 0.06 -10.11 13.27
N GLU A 76 0.16 -11.44 13.22
CA GLU A 76 -0.36 -12.24 12.10
C GLU A 76 -1.89 -12.11 11.96
N GLU A 77 -2.61 -12.14 13.09
CA GLU A 77 -4.07 -12.11 13.18
C GLU A 77 -4.55 -10.97 14.10
N ASP A 78 -5.82 -10.56 13.95
CA ASP A 78 -6.47 -9.48 14.72
C ASP A 78 -6.85 -9.94 16.14
#